data_AF-A0A327ZC41-F1
#
_entry.id   AF-A0A327ZC41-F1
#
_cell.length_a   1.000
_cell.length_b   1.000
_cell.length_c   1.000
_cell.angle_alpha   90.00
_cell.angle_beta   90.00
_cell.angle_gamma   90.00
#
_symmetry.space_group_name_H-M   'P 1'
#
loop_
_entity.id
_entity.type
_entity.pdbx_description
1 polymer ?
#
loop_
_entity_poly.entity_id
_entity_poly.type
_entity_poly.pdbx_seq_one_letter_code
_entity_poly.pdbx_strand_id
1 'polypeptide(L)' 'MHDQMLTLFDDCVSSLLLLRGDLAANRRVQPGERRSTALAAIAAAERFATLATQVVTDADRESARPAEAAPVR' A
#
# COMPACT_ATOMS: atom_id res chain seq x y z
N MET A 1 4.56 7.80 -11.33
CA MET A 1 4.30 8.46 -10.03
C MET A 1 2.82 8.39 -9.68
N HIS A 2 1.96 9.14 -10.38
CA HIS A 2 0.51 9.09 -10.14
C HIS A 2 -0.05 7.67 -10.39
N ASP A 3 0.31 7.04 -11.51
CA ASP A 3 -0.12 5.67 -11.82
C ASP A 3 0.37 4.63 -10.82
N GLN A 4 1.58 4.82 -10.25
CA GLN A 4 2.16 3.89 -9.30
C GLN A 4 1.49 3.99 -7.92
N MET A 5 1.11 5.20 -7.51
CA MET A 5 0.25 5.39 -6.33
C MET A 5 -1.14 4.81 -6.54
N LEU A 6 -1.74 4.99 -7.73
CA LEU A 6 -3.04 4.40 -8.06
C LEU A 6 -2.99 2.86 -8.00
N THR A 7 -1.94 2.24 -8.54
CA THR A 7 -1.74 0.79 -8.41
C THR A 7 -1.63 0.34 -6.95
N LEU A 8 -0.90 1.07 -6.10
CA LEU A 8 -0.80 0.74 -4.66
C LEU A 8 -2.14 0.88 -3.94
N PHE A 9 -2.96 1.87 -4.31
CA PHE A 9 -4.32 2.00 -3.80
C PHE A 9 -5.20 0.82 -4.23
N ASP A 10 -5.15 0.45 -5.50
CA ASP A 10 -5.93 -0.67 -6.05
C ASP A 10 -5.56 -2.00 -5.40
N ASP A 11 -4.26 -2.25 -5.15
CA ASP A 11 -3.77 -3.43 -4.45
C ASP A 11 -4.24 -3.50 -2.99
N CYS A 12 -4.21 -2.36 -2.30
CA CYS A 12 -4.68 -2.24 -0.92
C CYS A 12 -6.19 -2.49 -0.83
N VAL A 13 -6.98 -1.85 -1.72
CA VAL A 13 -8.43 -2.03 -1.79
C VAL A 13 -8.79 -3.47 -2.13
N SER A 14 -8.11 -4.08 -3.10
CA SER A 14 -8.32 -5.48 -3.47
C SER A 14 -8.06 -6.43 -2.30
N SER A 15 -6.98 -6.19 -1.55
CA SER A 15 -6.65 -6.99 -0.36
C SER A 15 -7.71 -6.87 0.74
N LEU A 16 -8.23 -5.65 0.98
CA LEU A 16 -9.30 -5.43 1.95
C LEU A 16 -10.63 -6.07 1.52
N LEU A 17 -10.94 -6.07 0.22
CA LEU A 17 -12.14 -6.69 -0.32
C LEU A 17 -12.10 -8.22 -0.21
N LEU A 18 -10.94 -8.84 -0.48
CA LEU A 18 -10.73 -10.27 -0.26
C LEU A 18 -10.93 -10.63 1.21
N LEU A 19 -10.30 -9.88 2.11
CA LEU A 19 -10.42 -10.08 3.56
C LEU A 19 -11.89 -9.96 4.04
N ARG A 20 -12.64 -9.00 3.48
CA ARG A 20 -14.07 -8.85 3.74
C ARG A 20 -14.87 -10.05 3.23
N GLY A 21 -14.51 -10.59 2.07
CA GLY A 21 -15.09 -11.81 1.51
C GLY A 21 -14.90 -13.01 2.43
N ASP A 22 -13.67 -13.22 2.90
CA ASP A 22 -13.33 -14.31 3.83
C ASP A 22 -14.10 -14.18 5.15
N LEU A 23 -14.21 -12.96 5.69
CA LEU A 23 -15.01 -12.70 6.89
C LEU A 23 -16.51 -12.97 6.69
N ALA A 24 -17.06 -12.59 5.54
CA ALA A 24 -18.46 -12.77 5.22
C ALA A 24 -18.81 -14.25 4.99
N ALA A 25 -17.90 -15.01 4.38
CA ALA A 25 -18.02 -16.45 4.16
C ALA A 25 -17.96 -17.23 5.49
N ASN A 26 -17.11 -16.81 6.43
CA ASN A 26 -16.94 -17.44 7.74
C ASN A 26 -17.96 -16.98 8.79
N ARG A 27 -19.23 -16.81 8.41
CA ARG A 27 -20.32 -16.22 9.22
C ARG A 27 -20.55 -16.85 10.61
N ARG A 28 -19.99 -18.04 10.88
CA ARG A 28 -19.76 -18.58 12.23
C ARG A 28 -18.35 -18.22 12.69
N VAL A 29 -18.08 -16.93 12.82
CA VAL A 29 -16.74 -16.43 13.15
C VAL A 29 -16.35 -17.04 14.49
N GLN A 30 -15.36 -17.93 14.49
CA GLN A 30 -14.94 -18.60 15.71
C GLN A 30 -14.31 -17.57 16.67
N PRO A 31 -14.37 -17.81 18.00
CA PRO A 31 -13.71 -16.94 18.96
C PRO A 31 -12.23 -16.76 18.57
N GLY A 32 -11.81 -15.52 18.35
CA GLY A 32 -10.43 -15.18 17.97
C GLY A 32 -10.22 -14.83 16.49
N GLU A 33 -11.05 -15.31 15.56
CA GLU A 33 -10.92 -14.98 14.13
C GLU A 33 -11.12 -13.49 13.88
N ARG A 34 -12.08 -12.84 14.56
CA ARG A 34 -12.28 -11.38 14.47
C ARG A 34 -11.03 -10.59 14.84
N ARG A 35 -10.33 -11.04 15.89
CA ARG A 35 -9.09 -10.40 16.35
C ARG A 35 -7.96 -10.64 15.35
N SER A 36 -7.82 -11.87 14.86
CA SER A 36 -6.83 -12.23 13.84
C SER A 36 -7.01 -11.38 12.58
N THR A 37 -8.24 -11.25 12.10
CA THR A 37 -8.55 -10.43 10.92
C THR A 37 -8.30 -8.94 11.15
N ALA A 38 -8.67 -8.41 12.32
CA ALA A 38 -8.37 -7.01 12.65
C ALA A 38 -6.85 -6.75 12.63
N LEU A 39 -6.05 -7.66 13.19
CA LEU A 39 -4.59 -7.58 13.14
C LEU A 39 -4.05 -7.69 11.70
N ALA A 40 -4.62 -8.56 10.87
CA ALA A 40 -4.24 -8.70 9.48
C ALA A 40 -4.54 -7.42 8.66
N ALA A 41 -5.68 -6.77 8.91
CA ALA A 41 -6.04 -5.51 8.28
C ALA A 41 -5.08 -4.37 8.67
N ILE A 42 -4.70 -4.29 9.96
CA ILE A 42 -3.71 -3.32 10.45
C ILE A 42 -2.36 -3.55 9.77
N ALA A 43 -1.88 -4.79 9.71
CA ALA A 43 -0.62 -5.12 9.04
C ALA A 43 -0.64 -4.82 7.54
N ALA A 44 -1.79 -4.94 6.87
CA ALA A 44 -1.94 -4.51 5.47
C ALA A 44 -1.83 -2.98 5.34
N ALA A 45 -2.49 -2.23 6.23
CA ALA A 45 -2.45 -0.77 6.25
C ALA A 45 -1.03 -0.23 6.54
N GLU A 46 -0.29 -0.84 7.47
CA GLU A 46 1.09 -0.47 7.81
C GLU A 46 2.04 -0.67 6.61
N ARG A 47 1.91 -1.79 5.90
CA ARG A 47 2.69 -2.07 4.68
C ARG A 47 2.39 -1.05 3.59
N PHE A 48 1.12 -0.74 3.37
CA PHE A 48 0.71 0.31 2.43
C PHE A 48 1.33 1.66 2.80
N ALA A 49 1.21 2.09 4.07
CA ALA A 49 1.75 3.37 4.52
C ALA A 49 3.28 3.47 4.32
N THR A 50 3.99 2.37 4.56
CA THR A 50 5.44 2.29 4.34
C THR A 50 5.79 2.45 2.86
N LEU A 51 5.13 1.69 1.99
CA LEU A 51 5.38 1.73 0.54
C LEU A 51 5.00 3.09 -0.06
N ALA A 52 3.86 3.67 0.34
CA ALA A 52 3.43 4.98 -0.09
C ALA A 52 4.46 6.07 0.29
N THR A 53 4.98 6.02 1.52
CA THR A 53 6.01 6.96 1.99
C THR A 53 7.30 6.86 1.19
N GLN A 54 7.72 5.63 0.86
CA GLN A 54 8.90 5.40 0.01
C GLN A 54 8.70 6.01 -1.39
N VAL A 55 7.56 5.75 -2.03
CA VAL A 55 7.24 6.29 -3.35
C VAL A 55 7.27 7.82 -3.35
N VAL A 56 6.69 8.47 -2.34
CA VAL A 56 6.73 9.93 -2.23
C VAL A 56 8.15 10.45 -2.02
N THR A 57 8.92 9.82 -1.13
CA THR A 57 10.30 10.24 -0.82
C THR A 57 11.23 10.11 -2.02
N ASP A 58 11.09 9.02 -2.79
CA ASP A 58 11.89 8.83 -4.00
C ASP A 58 11.46 9.81 -5.12
N ALA A 59 10.18 10.21 -5.16
CA ALA A 59 9.71 11.29 -6.03
C ALA A 59 10.39 12.62 -5.75
N ASP A 60 10.45 12.99 -4.47
CA ASP A 60 11.03 14.24 -4.01
C ASP A 60 12.54 14.25 -4.30
N ARG A 61 13.22 13.11 -4.11
CA ARG A 61 14.65 12.95 -4.45
C ARG A 61 14.94 13.07 -5.93
N GLU A 62 14.12 12.45 -6.79
CA GLU A 62 14.26 12.58 -8.24
C GLU A 62 14.04 14.03 -8.68
N SER A 63 13.03 14.70 -8.10
CA SER A 63 12.71 16.10 -8.40
C SER A 63 13.78 17.08 -7.91
N ALA A 64 14.51 16.73 -6.84
CA ALA A 64 15.60 17.53 -6.27
C ALA A 64 16.96 17.28 -6.94
N ARG A 65 17.08 16.30 -7.84
CA ARG A 65 18.35 15.99 -8.52
C ARG A 65 18.64 17.12 -9.52
N PRO A 66 19.72 17.92 -9.37
CA PRO A 66 20.03 18.97 -10.32
C PRO A 66 20.32 18.35 -11.69
N ALA A 67 19.88 19.00 -12.76
CA ALA A 67 20.17 18.60 -14.14
C ALA A 67 21.69 18.55 -14.32
N GLU A 68 22.26 17.36 -14.21
CA GLU A 68 23.69 17.15 -14.38
C GLU A 68 24.06 17.60 -15.81
N ALA A 69 25.01 18.52 -15.85
CA ALA A 69 25.34 19.35 -17.00
C ALA A 69 25.49 18.53 -18.28
N ALA A 70 24.66 18.83 -19.27
CA ALA A 70 24.90 18.41 -20.65
C ALA A 70 26.32 18.86 -21.04
N PRO A 71 27.20 17.96 -21.52
CA PRO A 71 28.51 18.36 -21.97
C PRO A 71 28.33 19.24 -23.20
N VAL A 72 28.65 20.52 -23.07
CA VAL A 72 28.75 21.48 -24.16
C VAL A 72 29.84 20.95 -25.10
N ARG A 73 29.45 20.55 -26.31
CA ARG A 73 30.35 20.27 -27.43
C ARG A 73 30.31 21.43 -28.41
#